data_AF-A0A1M3T282-F1
#
_entry.id   AF-A0A1M3T282-F1
#
_cell.length_a   1.000
_cell.length_b   1.000
_cell.length_c   1.000
_cell.angle_alpha   90.00
_cell.angle_beta   90.00
_cell.angle_gamma   90.00
#
_symmetry.space_group_name_H-M   'P 1'
#
loop_
_entity.id
_entity.type
_entity.pdbx_description
1 polymer ?
#
loop_
_entity_poly.entity_id
_entity_poly.type
_entity_poly.pdbx_seq_one_letter_code
_entity_poly.pdbx_strand_id
1 'polypeptide(L)'
;MAPAPSVERIRELFSPWETGDGIKAVEMEVEKMFQVPETIAIARIFRAAEGGWVSISVASKNGSLLLKGKPYNQTYLWATKWDGEHIVEVEEYADFELLADAAAAYLQIRGAHLRIRDIVEFHERSTAT
;
A
#
# COMPACT_ATOMS: atom_id res chain seq x y z
N MET A 1 4.20 -22.27 -12.64
CA MET A 1 4.28 -21.52 -11.37
C MET A 1 4.40 -22.50 -10.24
N ALA A 2 5.41 -22.28 -9.41
CA ALA A 2 5.53 -22.88 -8.09
C ALA A 2 4.42 -22.34 -7.17
N PRO A 3 3.97 -23.14 -6.18
CA PRO A 3 2.93 -22.72 -5.26
C PRO A 3 3.38 -21.52 -4.42
N ALA A 4 2.40 -20.71 -3.98
CA ALA A 4 2.65 -19.65 -3.01
C ALA A 4 3.28 -20.22 -1.72
N PRO A 5 4.11 -19.44 -0.99
CA PRO A 5 4.76 -19.91 0.23
C PRO A 5 3.73 -20.23 1.32
N SER A 6 4.17 -20.85 2.41
CA SER A 6 3.33 -21.04 3.59
C SER A 6 2.95 -19.69 4.22
N VAL A 7 1.90 -19.68 5.04
CA VAL A 7 1.48 -18.46 5.74
C VAL A 7 2.59 -17.92 6.64
N GLU A 8 3.31 -18.81 7.31
CA GLU A 8 4.44 -18.49 8.18
C GLU A 8 5.56 -17.83 7.37
N ARG A 9 5.89 -18.41 6.20
CA ARG A 9 6.91 -17.85 5.32
C ARG A 9 6.52 -16.49 4.76
N ILE A 10 5.25 -16.31 4.40
CA ILE A 10 4.73 -15.01 3.97
C ILE A 10 4.90 -13.97 5.09
N ARG A 11 4.57 -14.31 6.34
CA ARG A 11 4.79 -13.39 7.48
C ARG A 11 6.25 -13.01 7.65
N GLU A 12 7.18 -13.97 7.52
CA GLU A 12 8.62 -13.68 7.57
C GLU A 12 9.07 -12.74 6.44
N LEU A 13 8.57 -12.94 5.22
CA LEU A 13 8.93 -12.10 4.07
C LEU A 13 8.50 -10.64 4.26
N PHE A 14 7.37 -10.42 4.94
CA PHE A 14 6.86 -9.08 5.23
C PHE A 14 7.27 -8.53 6.61
N SER A 15 7.91 -9.33 7.48
CA SER A 15 8.28 -8.89 8.83
C SER A 15 9.16 -7.63 8.86
N PRO A 16 10.05 -7.36 7.89
CA PRO A 16 10.80 -6.10 7.87
C PRO A 16 9.87 -4.88 7.78
N TRP A 17 8.74 -5.00 7.08
CA TRP A 17 7.83 -3.87 6.88
C TRP A 17 7.01 -3.55 8.15
N GLU A 18 6.95 -4.49 9.11
CA GLU A 18 6.36 -4.23 10.42
C GLU A 18 7.27 -3.35 11.31
N THR A 19 8.58 -3.38 11.06
CA THR A 19 9.57 -2.49 11.71
C THR A 19 9.85 -1.23 10.90
N GLY A 20 9.25 -1.09 9.72
CA GLY A 20 9.49 0.02 8.78
C GLY A 20 10.74 -0.17 7.92
N ASP A 21 11.40 -1.32 8.02
CA ASP A 21 12.54 -1.69 7.18
C ASP A 21 12.05 -2.20 5.82
N GLY A 22 12.55 -1.63 4.73
CA GLY A 22 12.24 -2.11 3.38
C GLY A 22 11.07 -1.42 2.67
N ILE A 23 10.28 -0.58 3.36
CA ILE A 23 9.42 0.41 2.69
C ILE A 23 10.31 1.59 2.32
N LYS A 24 11.01 1.48 1.18
CA LYS A 24 11.64 2.66 0.58
C LYS A 24 10.52 3.53 0.07
N ALA A 25 10.33 4.70 0.70
CA ALA A 25 9.53 5.76 0.10
C ALA A 25 10.03 5.93 -1.34
N VAL A 26 9.14 5.70 -2.31
CA VAL A 26 9.43 5.98 -3.72
C VAL A 26 9.95 7.41 -3.77
N GLU A 27 11.18 7.60 -4.24
CA GLU A 27 11.84 8.89 -4.44
C GLU A 27 11.04 9.71 -5.48
N MET A 28 9.88 10.21 -5.09
CA MET A 28 9.37 11.47 -5.59
C MET A 28 10.08 12.54 -4.77
N GLU A 29 10.50 13.64 -5.39
CA GLU A 29 11.19 14.80 -4.79
C GLU A 29 10.39 15.50 -3.66
N VAL A 30 10.08 14.76 -2.60
CA VAL A 30 9.33 15.12 -1.39
C VAL A 30 10.22 14.75 -0.19
N GLU A 31 11.54 14.86 -0.36
CA GLU A 31 12.60 14.37 0.54
C GLU A 31 12.60 15.02 1.94
N LYS A 32 11.60 15.85 2.30
CA LYS A 32 11.63 16.63 3.55
C LYS A 32 10.35 16.69 4.36
N MET A 33 9.25 16.02 4.00
CA MET A 33 7.99 16.26 4.76
C MET A 33 7.51 15.16 5.70
N PHE A 34 7.89 13.89 5.57
CA PHE A 34 7.36 12.86 6.48
C PHE A 34 8.42 11.80 6.83
N GLN A 35 9.13 12.03 7.95
CA GLN A 35 10.18 11.17 8.50
C GLN A 35 9.64 10.15 9.51
N VAL A 36 8.57 9.44 9.19
CA VAL A 36 8.25 8.23 9.96
C VAL A 36 8.27 7.07 8.97
N PRO A 37 9.06 6.01 9.21
CA PRO A 37 8.93 4.79 8.44
C PRO A 37 7.47 4.37 8.55
N GLU A 38 6.77 4.37 7.43
CA GLU A 38 5.46 3.76 7.37
C GLU A 38 5.65 2.31 7.84
N THR A 39 4.84 1.89 8.80
CA THR A 39 4.85 0.52 9.25
C THR A 39 3.55 -0.13 8.84
N ILE A 40 3.62 -1.39 8.45
CA ILE A 40 2.43 -2.19 8.22
C ILE A 40 2.26 -3.22 9.33
N ALA A 41 1.03 -3.67 9.53
CA ALA A 41 0.73 -4.81 10.39
C ALA A 41 -0.05 -5.83 9.57
N ILE A 42 0.43 -7.07 9.49
CA ILE A 42 -0.29 -8.14 8.81
C ILE A 42 -1.35 -8.70 9.76
N ALA A 43 -2.60 -8.29 9.52
CA ALA A 43 -3.75 -8.75 10.28
C ALA A 43 -4.12 -10.20 9.94
N ARG A 44 -4.30 -10.51 8.66
CA ARG A 44 -4.78 -11.82 8.19
C ARG A 44 -4.16 -12.22 6.86
N ILE A 45 -3.97 -13.52 6.65
CA ILE A 45 -3.52 -14.11 5.38
C ILE A 45 -4.50 -15.24 5.04
N PHE A 46 -5.04 -15.21 3.83
CA PHE A 46 -5.92 -16.23 3.29
C PHE A 46 -5.30 -16.77 2.00
N ARG A 47 -5.10 -18.09 1.92
CA ARG A 47 -4.65 -18.73 0.68
C ARG A 47 -5.86 -19.17 -0.12
N ALA A 48 -5.89 -18.86 -1.40
CA ALA A 48 -6.86 -19.45 -2.31
C ALA A 48 -6.65 -20.97 -2.38
N ALA A 49 -7.74 -21.72 -2.56
CA ALA A 49 -7.65 -23.18 -2.72
C ALA A 49 -6.90 -23.58 -4.00
N GLU A 50 -6.96 -22.74 -5.03
CA GLU A 50 -6.33 -22.96 -6.34
C GLU A 50 -5.74 -21.64 -6.88
N GLY A 51 -4.77 -21.75 -7.80
CA GLY A 51 -4.32 -20.60 -8.61
C GLY A 51 -3.18 -19.74 -8.05
N GLY A 52 -2.54 -20.13 -6.93
CA GLY A 52 -1.35 -19.43 -6.41
C GLY A 52 -1.63 -18.05 -5.80
N TRP A 53 -2.89 -17.70 -5.61
CA TRP A 53 -3.33 -16.44 -5.03
C TRP A 53 -3.37 -16.48 -3.50
N VAL A 54 -2.95 -15.36 -2.89
CA VAL A 54 -2.97 -15.13 -1.45
C VAL A 54 -3.54 -13.75 -1.18
N SER A 55 -4.59 -13.66 -0.38
CA SER A 55 -5.14 -12.40 0.11
C SER A 55 -4.53 -12.05 1.47
N ILE A 56 -3.99 -10.85 1.59
CA ILE A 56 -3.31 -10.36 2.78
C ILE A 56 -4.03 -9.09 3.23
N SER A 57 -4.58 -9.11 4.45
CA SER A 57 -5.13 -7.92 5.09
C SER A 57 -4.04 -7.23 5.87
N VAL A 58 -3.81 -5.96 5.53
CA VAL A 58 -2.69 -5.15 6.02
C VAL A 58 -3.25 -3.86 6.62
N ALA A 59 -2.76 -3.43 7.76
CA ALA A 59 -3.06 -2.11 8.31
C ALA A 59 -1.79 -1.26 8.32
N SER A 60 -1.79 -0.13 7.61
CA SER A 60 -0.71 0.84 7.68
C SER A 60 -0.85 1.74 8.91
N LYS A 61 0.29 2.10 9.47
CA LYS A 61 0.46 3.08 10.53
C LYS A 61 1.58 4.03 10.18
N ASN A 62 1.41 5.27 10.63
CA ASN A 62 2.35 6.36 10.36
C ASN A 62 2.55 6.59 8.86
N GLY A 63 1.46 6.49 8.08
CA GLY A 63 1.55 6.73 6.64
C GLY A 63 2.09 8.12 6.34
N SER A 64 2.80 8.21 5.22
CA SER A 64 3.53 9.41 4.81
C SER A 64 2.63 10.58 4.39
N LEU A 65 1.33 10.37 4.22
CA LEU A 65 0.35 11.43 3.97
C LEU A 65 -0.25 11.95 5.28
N LEU A 66 -0.66 13.21 5.29
CA LEU A 66 -1.46 13.76 6.40
C LEU A 66 -2.92 13.86 5.99
N LEU A 67 -3.79 13.29 6.82
CA LEU A 67 -5.21 13.53 6.80
C LEU A 67 -5.58 14.37 8.02
N LYS A 68 -6.03 15.62 7.80
CA LYS A 68 -6.44 16.56 8.86
C LYS A 68 -5.34 16.75 9.94
N GLY A 69 -4.08 16.84 9.51
CA GLY A 69 -2.93 17.07 10.39
C GLY A 69 -2.46 15.84 11.18
N LYS A 70 -3.02 14.65 10.91
CA LYS A 70 -2.58 13.37 11.50
C LYS A 70 -2.07 12.45 10.40
N PRO A 71 -1.17 11.49 10.70
CA PRO A 71 -0.75 10.48 9.74
C PRO A 71 -1.97 9.75 9.17
N TYR A 72 -1.97 9.62 7.85
CA TYR A 72 -2.92 8.79 7.11
C TYR A 72 -2.63 7.33 7.42
N ASN A 73 -3.61 6.65 8.00
CA ASN A 73 -3.55 5.23 8.33
C ASN A 73 -4.72 4.56 7.62
N GLN A 74 -4.46 3.42 7.00
CA GLN A 74 -5.48 2.71 6.23
C GLN A 74 -5.36 1.20 6.40
N THR A 75 -6.48 0.51 6.25
CA THR A 75 -6.48 -0.94 6.04
C THR A 75 -6.57 -1.23 4.55
N TYR A 76 -5.66 -2.06 4.08
CA TYR A 76 -5.60 -2.58 2.72
C TYR A 76 -5.96 -4.07 2.71
N LEU A 77 -6.45 -4.52 1.57
CA LEU A 77 -6.46 -5.92 1.19
C LEU A 77 -5.63 -6.06 -0.07
N TRP A 78 -4.56 -6.86 -0.01
CA TRP A 78 -3.74 -7.20 -1.16
C TRP A 78 -4.08 -8.62 -1.61
N ALA A 79 -4.59 -8.80 -2.82
CA ALA A 79 -4.59 -10.10 -3.48
C ALA A 79 -3.29 -10.22 -4.28
N THR A 80 -2.46 -11.19 -3.92
CA THR A 80 -1.11 -11.38 -4.46
C THR A 80 -1.01 -12.74 -5.12
N LYS A 81 -0.51 -12.79 -6.34
CA LYS A 81 -0.24 -14.05 -7.04
C LYS A 81 1.24 -14.36 -6.94
N TRP A 82 1.56 -15.62 -6.66
CA TRP A 82 2.93 -16.04 -6.37
C TRP A 82 3.44 -17.07 -7.37
N ASP A 83 4.73 -16.98 -7.66
CA ASP A 83 5.55 -18.04 -8.26
C ASP A 83 6.70 -18.35 -7.29
N GLY A 84 6.47 -19.32 -6.39
CA GLY A 84 7.41 -19.58 -5.29
C GLY A 84 7.42 -18.42 -4.30
N GLU A 85 8.61 -17.86 -3.99
CA GLU A 85 8.76 -16.70 -3.09
C GLU A 85 8.61 -15.35 -3.80
N HIS A 86 8.25 -15.35 -5.09
CA HIS A 86 8.11 -14.12 -5.86
C HIS A 86 6.64 -13.78 -6.07
N ILE A 87 6.27 -12.56 -5.72
CA ILE A 87 4.99 -11.97 -6.11
C ILE A 87 5.10 -11.56 -7.58
N VAL A 88 4.21 -12.08 -8.42
CA VAL A 88 4.16 -11.81 -9.86
C VAL A 88 2.99 -10.93 -10.27
N GLU A 89 1.99 -10.78 -9.40
CA GLU A 89 0.78 -9.97 -9.63
C GLU A 89 0.24 -9.47 -8.28
N VAL A 90 -0.25 -8.23 -8.24
CA VAL A 90 -0.84 -7.62 -7.04
C VAL A 90 -2.10 -6.85 -7.44
N GLU A 91 -3.21 -7.17 -6.80
CA GLU A 91 -4.40 -6.33 -6.77
C GLU A 91 -4.53 -5.72 -5.37
N GLU A 92 -4.58 -4.39 -5.30
CA GLU A 92 -4.74 -3.65 -4.05
C GLU A 92 -6.16 -3.10 -3.93
N TYR A 93 -6.78 -3.35 -2.78
CA TYR A 93 -8.06 -2.81 -2.40
C TYR A 93 -7.88 -1.92 -1.18
N ALA A 94 -8.40 -0.71 -1.30
CA ALA A 94 -8.16 0.41 -0.39
C ALA A 94 -9.46 1.21 -0.20
N ASP A 95 -9.53 1.98 0.88
CA ASP A 95 -10.54 3.05 0.98
C ASP A 95 -10.04 4.25 0.16
N PHE A 96 -10.45 4.27 -1.11
CA PHE A 96 -10.03 5.30 -2.04
C PHE A 96 -10.63 6.67 -1.73
N GLU A 97 -11.74 6.74 -0.99
CA GLU A 97 -12.28 8.03 -0.50
C GLU A 97 -11.35 8.60 0.58
N LEU A 98 -10.89 7.76 1.51
CA LEU A 98 -9.94 8.16 2.54
C LEU A 98 -8.59 8.60 1.93
N LEU A 99 -8.11 7.89 0.91
CA LEU A 99 -6.91 8.27 0.16
C LEU A 99 -7.10 9.61 -0.58
N ALA A 100 -8.24 9.81 -1.24
CA ALA A 100 -8.56 11.05 -1.93
C ALA A 100 -8.63 12.24 -0.97
N ASP A 101 -9.22 12.06 0.21
CA ASP A 101 -9.26 13.08 1.26
C ASP A 101 -7.85 13.43 1.78
N ALA A 102 -6.99 12.43 1.97
CA ALA A 102 -5.60 12.64 2.40
C ALA A 102 -4.78 13.38 1.32
N ALA A 103 -4.96 13.00 0.06
CA ALA A 103 -4.33 13.67 -1.09
C ALA A 103 -4.86 15.12 -1.25
N ALA A 104 -6.16 15.34 -1.11
CA ALA A 104 -6.75 16.67 -1.17
C ALA A 104 -6.24 17.58 -0.03
N ALA A 105 -6.16 17.06 1.20
CA ALA A 105 -5.56 17.78 2.33
C ALA A 105 -4.10 18.16 2.06
N TYR A 106 -3.32 17.25 1.47
CA TYR A 106 -1.94 17.51 1.06
C TYR A 106 -1.85 18.64 0.01
N LEU A 107 -2.71 18.61 -1.00
CA LEU A 107 -2.75 19.60 -2.08
C LEU A 107 -3.14 20.99 -1.58
N GLN A 108 -4.08 21.07 -0.62
CA GLN A 108 -4.44 22.33 0.04
C GLN A 108 -3.25 22.94 0.80
N ILE A 109 -2.44 22.11 1.48
CA ILE A 109 -1.24 22.56 2.20
C ILE A 109 -0.18 23.12 1.23
N ARG A 110 -0.07 22.56 0.02
CA ARG A 110 0.92 22.95 -1.00
C ARG A 110 0.46 24.10 -1.91
N GLY A 111 -0.78 24.58 -1.78
CA GLY A 111 -1.35 25.56 -2.73
C GLY A 111 -1.47 25.03 -4.16
N ALA A 112 -1.40 23.71 -4.35
CA ALA A 112 -1.44 23.06 -5.66
C ALA A 112 -2.89 22.64 -5.95
N HIS A 113 -3.54 23.32 -6.89
CA HIS A 113 -4.86 22.93 -7.38
C HIS A 113 -4.75 21.79 -8.40
N LEU A 114 -4.52 20.56 -7.93
CA LEU A 114 -4.85 19.38 -8.73
C LEU A 114 -6.32 19.05 -8.53
N ARG A 115 -7.08 18.94 -9.61
CA ARG A 115 -8.49 18.58 -9.54
C ARG A 115 -8.56 17.08 -9.22
N ILE A 116 -9.48 16.68 -8.35
CA ILE A 116 -9.68 15.26 -7.97
C ILE A 116 -9.78 14.34 -9.21
N ARG A 117 -10.33 14.86 -10.31
CA ARG A 117 -10.38 14.20 -11.62
C ARG A 117 -9.00 13.78 -12.15
N ASP A 118 -7.98 14.60 -11.96
CA ASP A 118 -6.61 14.33 -12.45
C ASP A 118 -5.93 13.20 -11.66
N ILE A 119 -6.32 13.02 -10.39
CA ILE A 119 -5.83 11.95 -9.51
C ILE A 119 -6.49 10.60 -9.88
N VAL A 120 -7.81 10.63 -10.11
CA VAL A 120 -8.57 9.45 -10.53
C VAL A 120 -8.14 8.99 -11.93
N GLU A 121 -8.00 9.92 -12.89
CA GLU A 121 -7.51 9.61 -14.24
C GLU A 121 -6.05 9.08 -14.23
N PHE A 122 -5.20 9.53 -13.29
CA PHE A 122 -3.86 8.97 -13.12
C PHE A 122 -3.90 7.54 -12.59
N HIS A 123 -4.73 7.27 -11.57
CA HIS A 123 -4.88 5.93 -10.99
C HIS A 123 -5.42 4.91 -12.01
N GLU A 124 -6.45 5.29 -12.79
CA GLU A 124 -7.01 4.47 -13.86
C GLU A 124 -5.99 4.19 -14.98
N ARG A 125 -5.10 5.13 -15.28
CA ARG A 125 -4.03 4.92 -16.27
C ARG A 125 -2.90 4.04 -15.75
N SER A 126 -2.58 4.11 -14.46
CA SER A 126 -1.51 3.31 -13.84
C SER A 126 -1.88 1.84 -13.62
N THR A 127 -3.18 1.52 -13.61
CA THR A 127 -3.72 0.17 -13.41
C THR A 127 -4.11 -0.52 -14.73
N ALA A 128 -3.97 0.16 -15.86
CA ALA A 128 -4.31 -0.33 -17.20
C ALA A 128 -3.12 -0.98 -17.95
N THR A 129 -2.02 -1.29 -17.27
CA THR A 129 -0.82 -1.96 -17.84
C THR A 129 -0.51 -3.28 -17.17
#